data_AF-A0A2S8X4B5-F1
#
_entry.id   AF-A0A2S8X4B5-F1
#
_cell.length_a   1.000
_cell.length_b   1.000
_cell.length_c   1.000
_cell.angle_alpha   90.00
_cell.angle_beta   90.00
_cell.angle_gamma   90.00
#
_symmetry.space_group_name_H-M   'P 1'
#
loop_
_entity.id
_entity.type
_entity.pdbx_description
1 polymer ?
#
loop_
_entity_poly.entity_id
_entity_poly.type
_entity_poly.pdbx_seq_one_letter_code
_entity_poly.pdbx_strand_id
1 'polypeptide(L)'
;MKKITFRGSNTSLTKYGIRFEPNKPIMIADEIADKLAQEQDFTVEVIQSEPAPSSDDNGKDDGPNLTELKEQAKVEGIKGYSSMNKQELTDALAALPQKDDPYANAPTS
;
A
#
# COMPACT_ATOMS: atom_id res chain seq x y z
N MET A 1 -10.47 19.57 9.45
CA MET A 1 -11.42 19.77 8.33
C MET A 1 -10.95 18.90 7.20
N LYS A 2 -11.86 18.08 6.66
CA LYS A 2 -11.56 17.09 5.62
C LYS A 2 -12.40 17.38 4.39
N LYS A 3 -11.86 17.08 3.21
CA LYS A 3 -12.57 17.17 1.94
C LYS A 3 -13.33 15.88 1.71
N ILE A 4 -14.64 15.98 1.56
CA ILE A 4 -15.52 14.84 1.34
C ILE A 4 -16.10 14.92 -0.07
N THR A 5 -15.98 13.84 -0.84
CA THR A 5 -16.58 13.72 -2.17
C THR A 5 -17.58 12.59 -2.19
N PHE A 6 -18.83 12.87 -2.56
CA PHE A 6 -19.86 11.85 -2.71
C PHE A 6 -19.76 11.18 -4.08
N ARG A 7 -19.68 9.85 -4.12
CA ARG A 7 -19.50 9.02 -5.32
C ARG A 7 -20.80 8.41 -5.85
N GLY A 8 -21.95 8.68 -5.21
CA GLY A 8 -23.22 8.15 -5.66
C GLY A 8 -23.53 8.55 -7.11
N SER A 9 -24.21 7.66 -7.85
CA SER A 9 -24.58 7.93 -9.24
C SER A 9 -25.95 8.61 -9.33
N ASN A 10 -25.99 9.75 -10.04
CA ASN A 10 -27.20 10.44 -10.52
C ASN A 10 -28.15 11.12 -9.51
N THR A 11 -27.85 11.16 -8.21
CA THR A 11 -28.66 11.97 -7.27
C THR A 11 -27.80 12.66 -6.23
N SER A 12 -28.21 13.85 -5.81
CA SER A 12 -27.60 14.51 -4.65
C SER A 12 -28.14 13.89 -3.36
N LEU A 13 -27.27 13.61 -2.40
CA LEU A 13 -27.65 13.09 -1.09
C LEU A 13 -27.62 14.21 -0.06
N THR A 14 -28.66 14.34 0.77
CA THR A 14 -28.61 15.28 1.90
C THR A 14 -28.39 14.49 3.19
N LYS A 15 -27.29 14.75 3.89
CA LYS A 15 -26.94 14.07 5.14
C LYS A 15 -26.32 15.06 6.12
N TYR A 16 -26.64 14.92 7.41
CA TYR A 16 -26.22 15.86 8.46
C TYR A 16 -26.57 17.33 8.16
N GLY A 17 -27.67 17.57 7.43
CA GLY A 17 -28.08 18.91 6.97
C GLY A 17 -27.25 19.47 5.81
N ILE A 18 -26.31 18.68 5.25
CA ILE A 18 -25.42 19.07 4.17
C ILE A 18 -25.85 18.35 2.90
N ARG A 19 -26.00 19.09 1.80
CA ARG A 19 -26.29 18.50 0.49
C ARG A 19 -24.98 18.16 -0.23
N PHE A 20 -24.81 16.88 -0.53
CA PHE A 20 -23.71 16.33 -1.30
C PHE A 20 -24.15 16.15 -2.74
N GLU A 21 -23.47 16.83 -3.65
CA GLU A 21 -23.63 16.62 -5.08
C GLU A 21 -22.63 15.55 -5.55
N PRO A 22 -23.04 14.69 -6.50
CA PRO A 22 -22.17 13.62 -6.99
C PRO A 22 -20.91 14.20 -7.64
N ASN A 23 -19.75 13.64 -7.28
CA ASN A 23 -18.43 14.06 -7.71
C ASN A 23 -18.04 15.50 -7.32
N LYS A 24 -18.78 16.13 -6.39
CA LYS A 24 -18.47 17.48 -5.93
C LYS A 24 -17.86 17.43 -4.52
N PRO A 25 -16.58 17.81 -4.35
CA PRO A 25 -15.95 17.85 -3.05
C PRO A 25 -16.46 19.01 -2.21
N ILE A 26 -16.69 18.75 -0.93
CA ILE A 26 -17.09 19.72 0.08
C ILE A 26 -16.20 19.61 1.32
N MET A 27 -15.84 20.73 1.93
CA MET A 27 -15.08 20.74 3.18
C MET A 27 -16.03 20.56 4.36
N ILE A 28 -15.76 19.55 5.18
CA ILE A 28 -16.61 19.18 6.31
C ILE A 28 -15.76 19.07 7.57
N ALA A 29 -16.40 19.35 8.71
CA ALA A 29 -15.82 19.15 10.03
C ALA A 29 -15.41 17.69 10.25
N ASP A 30 -14.35 17.48 11.03
CA ASP A 30 -13.75 16.17 11.21
C ASP A 30 -14.74 15.12 11.74
N GLU A 31 -15.63 15.51 12.67
CA GLU A 31 -16.63 14.61 13.25
C GLU A 31 -17.58 14.03 12.20
N ILE A 32 -18.09 14.86 11.29
CA ILE A 32 -19.01 14.41 10.24
C ILE A 32 -18.23 13.66 9.17
N ALA A 33 -17.03 14.14 8.83
CA ALA A 33 -16.14 13.49 7.87
C ALA A 33 -15.76 12.07 8.28
N ASP A 34 -15.51 11.81 9.56
CA ASP A 34 -15.16 10.48 10.08
C ASP A 34 -16.34 9.51 9.95
N LYS A 35 -17.55 9.98 10.23
CA LYS A 35 -18.78 9.19 10.02
C LYS A 35 -19.00 8.87 8.54
N LEU A 36 -18.72 9.82 7.65
CA LEU A 36 -18.83 9.62 6.19
C LEU A 36 -17.70 8.74 5.64
N ALA A 37 -16.52 8.72 6.28
CA ALA A 37 -15.41 7.86 5.88
C ALA A 37 -15.71 6.36 6.04
N GLN A 38 -16.65 6.02 6.93
CA GLN A 38 -17.12 4.64 7.10
C GLN A 38 -18.10 4.21 5.99
N GLU A 39 -18.54 5.12 5.13
CA GLU A 39 -19.52 4.86 4.08
C GLU A 39 -18.83 4.68 2.72
N GLN A 40 -19.21 3.65 1.97
CA GLN A 40 -18.61 3.32 0.68
C GLN A 40 -18.93 4.36 -0.42
N ASP A 41 -20.00 5.12 -0.24
CA ASP A 41 -20.43 6.15 -1.18
C ASP A 41 -19.65 7.47 -1.05
N PHE A 42 -18.67 7.55 -0.14
CA PHE A 42 -17.92 8.78 0.12
C PHE A 42 -16.40 8.57 0.06
N THR A 43 -15.70 9.55 -0.50
CA THR A 43 -14.23 9.65 -0.46
C THR A 43 -13.82 10.78 0.46
N VAL A 44 -12.90 10.51 1.37
CA VAL A 44 -12.40 11.48 2.34
C VAL A 44 -10.93 11.76 2.05
N GLU A 45 -10.61 13.01 1.71
CA GLU A 45 -9.26 13.49 1.50
C GLU A 45 -8.90 14.46 2.63
N VAL A 46 -7.79 14.19 3.31
CA VAL A 46 -7.25 15.13 4.30
C VAL A 46 -6.49 16.21 3.54
N ILE A 47 -7.03 17.44 3.50
CA ILE A 47 -6.32 18.58 2.92
C ILE A 47 -5.16 18.93 3.85
N GLN A 48 -4.00 18.32 3.63
CA GLN A 48 -2.75 18.91 4.07
C GLN A 48 -2.42 20.01 3.05
N SER A 49 -2.27 21.25 3.51
CA SER A 49 -1.81 22.36 2.68
C SER A 49 -0.51 21.94 1.97
N GLU A 50 -0.59 21.85 0.63
CA GLU A 50 0.28 21.06 -0.26
C GLU A 50 1.73 21.61 -0.43
N PRO A 51 2.60 20.98 -1.26
CA PRO A 51 2.46 21.15 -2.70
C PRO A 51 2.32 19.84 -3.52
N ALA A 52 1.46 19.92 -4.53
CA ALA A 52 1.13 18.97 -5.60
C ALA A 52 2.35 18.44 -6.41
N PRO A 53 2.12 17.67 -7.49
CA PRO A 53 1.72 16.27 -7.57
C PRO A 53 2.82 15.40 -8.24
N SER A 54 2.59 14.09 -8.31
CA SER A 54 3.30 13.10 -9.17
C SER A 54 4.72 12.70 -8.74
N SER A 55 4.83 11.50 -8.20
CA SER A 55 5.59 10.47 -8.92
C SER A 55 4.75 9.22 -8.91
N ASP A 56 4.57 8.62 -10.10
CA ASP A 56 4.33 7.19 -10.29
C ASP A 56 4.55 6.37 -9.02
N ASP A 57 3.50 6.11 -8.25
CA ASP A 57 3.54 4.99 -7.32
C ASP A 57 2.67 3.91 -7.94
N ASN A 58 3.41 2.90 -8.38
CA ASN A 58 3.01 1.74 -9.12
C ASN A 58 2.02 0.94 -8.26
N GLY A 59 0.76 1.38 -8.21
CA GLY A 59 -0.36 0.64 -7.63
C GLY A 59 -0.77 -0.53 -8.51
N LYS A 60 0.19 -1.40 -8.83
CA LYS A 60 -0.01 -2.78 -9.27
C LYS A 60 1.29 -3.60 -9.17
N ASP A 61 1.68 -4.01 -7.98
CA ASP A 61 2.34 -5.31 -7.81
C ASP A 61 1.78 -5.94 -6.53
N ASP A 62 0.70 -6.71 -6.70
CA ASP A 62 0.33 -7.81 -5.81
C ASP A 62 1.41 -8.91 -5.85
N GLY A 63 2.68 -8.55 -5.64
CA GLY A 63 3.84 -9.42 -5.76
C GLY A 63 5.06 -8.83 -5.04
N PRO A 64 6.07 -9.65 -4.70
CA PRO A 64 7.30 -9.17 -4.12
C PRO A 64 7.99 -8.25 -5.14
N ASN A 65 8.09 -6.97 -4.83
CA ASN A 65 8.72 -5.99 -5.70
C ASN A 65 10.21 -6.34 -5.88
N LEU A 66 10.82 -5.99 -7.02
CA LEU A 66 12.23 -6.30 -7.31
C LEU A 66 13.16 -5.82 -6.18
N THR A 67 12.80 -4.70 -5.55
CA THR A 67 13.50 -4.14 -4.38
C THR A 67 13.53 -5.11 -3.21
N GLU A 68 12.38 -5.66 -2.82
CA GLU A 68 12.26 -6.65 -1.73
C GLU A 68 13.09 -7.91 -2.03
N LEU A 69 13.01 -8.43 -3.26
CA LEU A 69 13.81 -9.58 -3.69
C LEU A 69 15.32 -9.29 -3.66
N LYS A 70 15.73 -8.07 -4.00
CA LYS A 70 17.14 -7.64 -3.90
C LYS A 70 17.59 -7.52 -2.45
N GLU A 71 16.72 -7.04 -1.56
CA GLU A 71 17.00 -6.96 -0.13
C GLU A 71 17.12 -8.35 0.48
N GLN A 72 16.19 -9.24 0.17
CA GLN A 72 16.26 -10.63 0.61
C GLN A 72 17.50 -11.32 0.05
N ALA A 73 17.82 -11.14 -1.24
CA ALA A 73 19.02 -11.69 -1.86
C ALA A 73 20.31 -11.15 -1.23
N LYS A 74 20.31 -9.89 -0.78
CA LYS A 74 21.42 -9.28 -0.03
C LYS A 74 21.56 -9.90 1.37
N VAL A 75 20.44 -10.11 2.08
CA VAL A 75 20.41 -10.76 3.40
C VAL A 75 20.94 -12.19 3.31
N GLU A 76 20.53 -12.91 2.28
CA GLU A 76 20.98 -14.27 1.99
C GLU A 76 22.40 -14.34 1.40
N GLY A 77 23.00 -13.20 1.04
CA GLY A 77 24.37 -13.12 0.54
C GLY A 77 24.55 -13.60 -0.91
N ILE A 78 23.51 -13.53 -1.74
CA ILE A 78 23.55 -13.90 -3.15
C ILE A 78 24.46 -12.94 -3.92
N LYS A 79 25.59 -13.45 -4.43
CA LYS A 79 26.52 -12.64 -5.22
C LYS A 79 25.95 -12.34 -6.60
N GLY A 80 25.98 -11.08 -7.01
CA GLY A 80 25.43 -10.64 -8.30
C GLY A 80 23.97 -10.20 -8.25
N TYR A 81 23.32 -10.20 -7.08
CA TYR A 81 21.92 -9.80 -6.90
C TYR A 81 21.57 -8.42 -7.50
N SER A 82 22.53 -7.50 -7.52
CA SER A 82 22.33 -6.15 -8.08
C SER A 82 22.18 -6.15 -9.61
N SER A 83 22.75 -7.15 -10.29
CA SER A 83 22.68 -7.35 -11.74
C SER A 83 21.68 -8.43 -12.16
N MET A 84 21.01 -9.09 -11.21
CA MET A 84 20.00 -10.13 -11.46
C MET A 84 18.61 -9.53 -11.64
N ASN A 85 17.78 -10.19 -12.47
CA ASN A 85 16.39 -9.82 -12.72
C ASN A 85 15.44 -10.44 -11.67
N LYS A 86 14.17 -10.02 -11.65
CA LYS A 86 13.14 -10.51 -10.69
C LYS A 86 13.12 -12.03 -10.60
N GLN A 87 13.11 -12.70 -11.75
CA GLN A 87 13.02 -14.15 -11.82
C GLN A 87 14.29 -14.85 -11.34
N GLU A 88 15.47 -14.34 -11.70
CA GLU A 88 16.76 -14.85 -11.23
C GLU A 88 16.92 -14.68 -9.72
N LEU A 89 16.46 -13.56 -9.16
CA LEU A 89 16.47 -13.33 -7.72
C LEU A 89 15.52 -14.27 -6.98
N THR A 90 14.30 -14.44 -7.49
CA THR A 90 13.32 -15.38 -6.90
C THR A 90 13.81 -16.82 -6.98
N ASP A 91 14.36 -17.25 -8.12
CA ASP A 91 14.92 -18.59 -8.28
C ASP A 91 16.13 -18.79 -7.37
N ALA A 92 17.07 -17.85 -7.34
CA ALA A 92 18.23 -17.93 -6.46
C ALA A 92 17.81 -17.94 -4.98
N LEU A 93 16.79 -17.17 -4.58
CA LEU A 93 16.24 -17.17 -3.23
C LEU A 93 15.54 -18.49 -2.88
N ALA A 94 14.77 -19.06 -3.81
CA ALA A 94 14.09 -20.33 -3.64
C ALA A 94 15.05 -21.54 -3.67
N ALA A 95 16.16 -21.40 -4.40
CA ALA A 95 17.22 -22.40 -4.55
C ALA A 95 18.23 -22.35 -3.41
N LEU A 96 18.17 -21.37 -2.50
CA LEU A 96 18.95 -21.42 -1.27
C LEU A 96 18.39 -22.55 -0.40
N PRO A 97 19.11 -23.66 -0.21
CA PRO A 97 18.78 -24.55 0.88
C PRO A 97 18.90 -23.71 2.15
N GLN A 98 17.84 -23.69 2.96
CA GLN A 98 17.92 -23.29 4.37
C GLN A 98 19.26 -23.83 4.86
N LYS A 99 20.21 -22.93 5.15
CA LYS A 99 21.51 -23.33 5.69
C LYS A 99 21.16 -24.21 6.88
N ASP A 100 21.42 -25.51 6.74
CA ASP A 100 21.55 -26.43 7.85
C ASP A 100 22.26 -25.67 8.97
N ASP A 101 21.50 -25.34 10.01
CA ASP A 101 22.07 -24.94 11.28
C ASP A 101 23.10 -26.03 11.64
N PRO A 102 24.41 -25.74 11.67
CA PRO A 102 25.42 -26.73 12.05
C PRO A 102 25.36 -27.08 13.55
N TYR A 103 24.26 -26.74 14.22
CA TYR A 103 24.04 -26.90 15.66
C TYR A 103 22.77 -27.70 16.00
N ALA A 104 21.97 -28.13 15.02
CA ALA A 104 20.75 -28.91 15.27
C ALA A 104 21.01 -30.41 15.56
N ASN A 105 22.26 -30.87 15.45
CA ASN A 105 22.67 -32.25 15.75
C ASN A 105 23.79 -32.30 16.80
N ALA A 106 23.63 -31.62 17.93
CA ALA A 106 24.29 -32.06 19.16
C ALA A 106 23.43 -33.17 19.79
N PRO A 107 23.83 -34.45 19.75
CA PRO A 107 23.24 -35.44 20.64
C PRO A 107 23.58 -35.03 22.06
N THR A 108 22.63 -34.43 22.78
CA THR A 108 22.71 -34.34 24.24
C THR A 108 22.43 -35.73 24.80
N SER A 109 23.54 -36.44 25.04
CA SER A 109 23.72 -37.59 25.92
C SER A 109 23.16 -38.96 25.52
#